data_AF-A0AAJ0FXP0-F1
#
_entry.id   AF-A0AAJ0FXP0-F1
#
_cell.length_a   1.000
_cell.length_b   1.000
_cell.length_c   1.000
_cell.angle_alpha   90.00
_cell.angle_beta   90.00
_cell.angle_gamma   90.00
#
_symmetry.space_group_name_H-M   'P 1'
#
loop_
_entity.id
_entity.type
_entity.pdbx_description
1 polymer ?
#
loop_
_entity_poly.entity_id
_entity_poly.type
_entity_poly.pdbx_seq_one_letter_code
_entity_poly.pdbx_strand_id
1 'polypeptide(L)'
;MSSPEAAAPAAATTVREVLALDEDQLIKFMNDCRTSKGFDVSRVTDLRFVPAGLRDQLAEKLIVTMDKACPLDTDELSSRLDALADDDGPCERTQGEDVESPTGNQWPSFPERYNRRFKDSCYSQLVGAGGRPAMSLEHLQHTPTSKEAPASQETLRAWLDNTDSAIPDGDGDLLAESFQQNWQWDNRGKYAGDEGFTAFLASQRWRWRRRGGFNLEFDPSEEKTAKETWEQKERHLELSGREGLAAYGQAVKRRLASHQFTQPFQLAEDPRQQDPWTTWVEYLGYVYWCEDRAQAEMQAEEPRFLQALKDAQRFRKVLLSAIFKTTMVPGVDTSYLHMNKFIERTQIFRRRVAAVHRFAERAKWVLGELSLIDDAPSAKTNRPGAIRVQTAARREGREAMTMLFS
;
A
#
# COMPACT_ATOMS: atom_id res chain seq x y z
N MET A 1 26.24 30.37 -37.56
CA MET A 1 25.77 28.99 -37.78
C MET A 1 26.96 28.07 -37.59
N SER A 2 27.11 27.51 -36.40
CA SER A 2 28.17 26.53 -36.09
C SER A 2 27.59 25.14 -36.28
N SER A 3 28.24 24.33 -37.14
CA SER A 3 27.91 22.92 -37.34
C SER A 3 28.09 22.12 -36.05
N PRO A 4 27.27 21.09 -35.80
CA PRO A 4 27.52 20.14 -34.73
C PRO A 4 28.69 19.23 -35.12
N GLU A 5 29.70 19.24 -34.26
CA GLU A 5 30.82 18.31 -34.25
C GLU A 5 30.28 16.88 -34.09
N ALA A 6 30.51 16.05 -35.11
CA ALA A 6 30.07 14.66 -35.11
C ALA A 6 30.84 13.87 -34.04
N ALA A 7 30.12 13.33 -33.05
CA ALA A 7 30.68 12.40 -32.09
C ALA A 7 31.28 11.20 -32.83
N ALA A 8 32.56 10.91 -32.55
CA ALA A 8 33.29 9.80 -33.14
C ALA A 8 32.56 8.46 -32.89
N PRO A 9 32.50 7.54 -33.88
CA PRO A 9 31.92 6.22 -33.67
C PRO A 9 32.77 5.45 -32.66
N ALA A 10 32.16 5.05 -31.54
CA ALA A 10 32.82 4.25 -30.53
C ALA A 10 33.28 2.92 -31.15
N ALA A 11 34.52 2.52 -30.87
CA ALA A 11 35.18 1.39 -31.54
C ALA A 11 34.33 0.09 -31.48
N ALA A 12 34.18 -0.57 -32.63
CA ALA A 12 33.63 -1.92 -32.74
C ALA A 12 34.48 -2.88 -31.90
N THR A 13 33.85 -3.73 -31.10
CA THR A 13 34.53 -4.69 -30.21
C THR A 13 34.21 -6.12 -30.67
N THR A 14 35.17 -7.04 -30.55
CA THR A 14 34.96 -8.46 -30.88
C THR A 14 34.62 -9.31 -29.65
N VAL A 15 33.99 -10.47 -29.83
CA VAL A 15 33.65 -11.43 -28.76
C VAL A 15 34.88 -11.82 -27.95
N ARG A 16 36.02 -12.00 -28.62
CA ARG A 16 37.30 -12.33 -27.94
C ARG A 16 37.82 -11.18 -27.09
N GLU A 17 37.68 -9.94 -27.56
CA GLU A 17 38.05 -8.76 -26.77
C GLU A 17 37.17 -8.61 -25.54
N VAL A 18 35.85 -8.80 -25.67
CA VAL A 18 34.92 -8.77 -24.52
C VAL A 18 35.24 -9.91 -23.53
N LEU A 19 35.56 -11.10 -24.03
CA LEU A 19 36.01 -12.23 -23.20
C LEU A 19 37.35 -11.99 -22.52
N ALA A 20 38.21 -11.12 -23.05
CA ALA A 20 39.50 -10.77 -22.45
C ALA A 20 39.41 -9.66 -21.39
N LEU A 21 38.32 -8.89 -21.35
CA LEU A 21 38.12 -7.84 -20.33
C LEU A 21 38.17 -8.42 -18.92
N ASP A 22 38.78 -7.70 -17.98
CA ASP A 22 38.62 -8.03 -16.57
C ASP A 22 37.20 -7.71 -16.07
N GLU A 23 36.91 -8.04 -14.81
CA GLU A 23 35.57 -7.90 -14.24
C GLU A 23 35.10 -6.43 -14.23
N ASP A 24 35.95 -5.47 -13.83
CA ASP A 24 35.61 -4.05 -13.74
C ASP A 24 35.42 -3.44 -15.14
N GLN A 25 36.27 -3.80 -16.08
CA GLN A 25 36.17 -3.40 -17.48
C GLN A 25 34.90 -3.95 -18.13
N LEU A 26 34.52 -5.19 -17.78
CA LEU A 26 33.30 -5.80 -18.29
C LEU A 26 32.06 -5.14 -17.68
N ILE A 27 32.06 -4.79 -16.40
CA ILE A 27 30.98 -3.99 -15.77
C ILE A 27 30.83 -2.64 -16.48
N LYS A 28 31.95 -1.94 -16.74
CA LYS A 28 31.92 -0.67 -17.47
C LYS A 28 31.38 -0.84 -18.89
N PHE A 29 31.86 -1.84 -19.62
CA PHE A 29 31.36 -2.17 -20.96
C PHE A 29 29.84 -2.45 -20.95
N MET A 30 29.36 -3.18 -19.94
CA MET A 30 27.94 -3.47 -19.78
C MET A 30 27.10 -2.21 -19.53
N ASN A 31 27.59 -1.30 -18.69
CA ASN A 31 26.93 -0.01 -18.44
C ASN A 31 26.91 0.87 -19.69
N ASP A 32 28.00 0.87 -20.48
CA ASP A 32 28.09 1.61 -21.74
C ASP A 32 27.18 1.03 -22.84
N CYS A 33 26.82 -0.25 -22.76
CA CYS A 33 25.85 -0.91 -23.64
C CYS A 33 24.40 -0.79 -23.15
N ARG A 34 24.15 -0.13 -22.02
CA ARG A 34 22.82 0.01 -21.44
C ARG A 34 22.03 1.11 -22.15
N THR A 35 20.80 0.79 -22.51
CA THR A 35 19.82 1.71 -23.12
C THR A 35 18.55 1.74 -22.27
N SER A 36 17.66 2.69 -22.56
CA SER A 36 16.34 2.75 -21.91
C SER A 36 15.47 1.52 -22.18
N LYS A 37 15.78 0.73 -23.23
CA LYS A 37 15.03 -0.45 -23.65
C LYS A 37 15.76 -1.78 -23.39
N GLY A 38 16.88 -1.77 -22.67
CA GLY A 38 17.68 -2.97 -22.38
C GLY A 38 19.15 -2.80 -22.76
N PHE A 39 19.80 -3.86 -23.23
CA PHE A 39 21.20 -3.84 -23.62
C PHE A 39 21.35 -3.86 -25.14
N ASP A 40 22.12 -2.92 -25.69
CA ASP A 40 22.50 -2.90 -27.09
C ASP A 40 23.87 -3.56 -27.28
N VAL A 41 23.84 -4.81 -27.72
CA VAL A 41 25.04 -5.61 -28.03
C VAL A 41 25.48 -5.48 -29.48
N SER A 42 24.90 -4.55 -30.26
CA SER A 42 25.31 -4.28 -31.65
C SER A 42 26.77 -3.84 -31.78
N ARG A 43 27.38 -3.36 -30.68
CA ARG A 43 28.80 -3.03 -30.57
C ARG A 43 29.73 -4.24 -30.70
N VAL A 44 29.20 -5.45 -30.50
CA VAL A 44 29.93 -6.71 -30.68
C VAL A 44 29.74 -7.22 -32.11
N THR A 45 30.68 -6.89 -32.99
CA THR A 45 30.48 -7.02 -34.44
C THR A 45 30.55 -8.46 -34.98
N ASP A 46 31.26 -9.35 -34.31
CA ASP A 46 31.45 -10.75 -34.71
C ASP A 46 30.52 -11.73 -34.00
N LEU A 47 29.57 -11.24 -33.18
CA LEU A 47 28.70 -12.06 -32.33
C LEU A 47 27.94 -13.14 -33.10
N ARG A 48 27.53 -12.88 -34.34
CA ARG A 48 26.80 -13.84 -35.20
C ARG A 48 27.70 -14.87 -35.89
N PHE A 49 29.00 -14.59 -35.99
CA PHE A 49 29.95 -15.37 -36.80
C PHE A 49 30.87 -16.26 -35.95
N VAL A 50 30.82 -16.13 -34.62
CA VAL A 50 31.63 -16.94 -33.71
C VAL A 50 31.02 -18.33 -33.41
N PRO A 51 31.87 -19.36 -33.21
CA PRO A 51 31.43 -20.70 -32.79
C PRO A 51 30.56 -20.68 -31.54
N ALA A 52 29.63 -21.64 -31.44
CA ALA A 52 28.70 -21.75 -30.31
C ALA A 52 29.41 -21.75 -28.95
N GLY A 53 30.49 -22.50 -28.78
CA GLY A 53 31.23 -22.57 -27.52
C GLY A 53 31.81 -21.22 -27.05
N LEU A 54 32.22 -20.34 -27.97
CA LEU A 54 32.68 -18.98 -27.61
C LEU A 54 31.51 -18.06 -27.26
N ARG A 55 30.36 -18.23 -27.90
CA ARG A 55 29.12 -17.53 -27.52
C ARG A 55 28.63 -17.97 -26.15
N ASP A 56 28.70 -19.25 -25.86
CA ASP A 56 28.33 -19.82 -24.55
C ASP A 56 29.23 -19.24 -23.44
N GLN A 57 30.54 -19.20 -23.65
CA GLN A 57 31.48 -18.59 -22.70
C GLN A 57 31.21 -17.10 -22.50
N LEU A 58 30.92 -16.36 -23.58
CA LEU A 58 30.56 -14.95 -23.47
C LEU A 58 29.25 -14.77 -22.71
N ALA A 59 28.23 -15.59 -22.99
CA ALA A 59 26.95 -15.57 -22.31
C ALA A 59 27.10 -15.82 -20.80
N GLU A 60 27.86 -16.85 -20.41
CA GLU A 60 28.12 -17.16 -19.01
C GLU A 60 28.85 -16.02 -18.31
N LYS A 61 29.89 -15.48 -18.93
CA LYS A 61 30.66 -14.37 -18.37
C LYS A 61 29.81 -13.12 -18.19
N LEU A 62 28.97 -12.78 -19.17
CA LEU A 62 28.04 -11.65 -19.08
C LEU A 62 26.96 -11.87 -18.03
N ILE A 63 26.40 -13.08 -17.90
CA ILE A 63 25.40 -13.39 -16.86
C ILE A 63 26.00 -13.22 -15.46
N VAL A 64 27.19 -13.78 -15.23
CA VAL A 64 27.89 -13.64 -13.93
C VAL A 64 28.19 -12.18 -13.62
N THR A 65 28.61 -11.42 -14.63
CA THR A 65 28.95 -10.00 -14.45
C THR A 65 27.70 -9.13 -14.29
N MET A 66 26.58 -9.48 -14.93
CA MET A 66 25.29 -8.78 -14.78
C MET A 66 24.78 -8.78 -13.34
N ASP A 67 24.90 -9.91 -12.65
CA ASP A 67 24.49 -10.01 -11.24
C ASP A 67 25.28 -9.03 -10.36
N LYS A 68 26.51 -8.67 -10.76
CA LYS A 68 27.40 -7.73 -10.06
C LYS A 68 27.29 -6.28 -10.54
N ALA A 69 27.11 -6.07 -11.84
CA ALA A 69 27.00 -4.76 -12.47
C ALA A 69 25.65 -4.08 -12.20
N CYS A 70 24.60 -4.90 -12.04
CA CYS A 70 23.25 -4.44 -11.80
C CYS A 70 22.57 -5.39 -10.80
N PRO A 71 23.01 -5.36 -9.52
CA PRO A 71 22.28 -6.06 -8.47
C PRO A 71 20.82 -5.64 -8.59
N LEU A 72 19.94 -6.64 -8.57
CA LEU A 72 18.51 -6.39 -8.68
C LEU A 72 18.09 -5.68 -7.40
N ASP A 73 18.03 -4.35 -7.44
CA ASP A 73 17.50 -3.54 -6.36
C ASP A 73 16.01 -3.88 -6.23
N THR A 74 15.66 -4.54 -5.13
CA THR A 74 14.30 -4.99 -4.84
C THR A 74 13.35 -3.83 -4.60
N ASP A 75 13.86 -2.73 -4.06
CA ASP A 75 13.07 -1.53 -3.79
C ASP A 75 12.82 -0.80 -5.11
N GLU A 76 13.83 -0.71 -5.98
CA GLU A 76 13.67 -0.18 -7.34
C GLU A 76 12.70 -1.05 -8.17
N LEU A 77 12.81 -2.38 -8.08
CA LEU A 77 11.91 -3.29 -8.80
C LEU A 77 10.48 -3.19 -8.28
N SER A 78 10.27 -3.14 -6.96
CA SER A 78 8.93 -2.96 -6.39
C SER A 78 8.33 -1.64 -6.85
N SER A 79 9.11 -0.54 -6.75
CA SER A 79 8.68 0.79 -7.18
C SER A 79 8.31 0.83 -8.67
N ARG A 80 9.09 0.17 -9.53
CA ARG A 80 8.81 0.08 -10.97
C ARG A 80 7.59 -0.78 -11.29
N LEU A 81 7.36 -1.86 -10.54
CA LEU A 81 6.18 -2.71 -10.71
C LEU A 81 4.91 -2.04 -10.25
N ASP A 82 4.99 -1.24 -9.18
CA ASP A 82 3.87 -0.42 -8.74
C ASP A 82 3.57 0.65 -9.81
N ALA A 83 4.59 1.32 -10.36
CA ALA A 83 4.42 2.25 -11.47
C ALA A 83 3.86 1.62 -12.77
N LEU A 84 4.20 0.35 -13.05
CA LEU A 84 3.65 -0.40 -14.20
C LEU A 84 2.23 -0.90 -13.95
N ALA A 85 1.84 -1.15 -12.69
CA ALA A 85 0.46 -1.46 -12.33
C ALA A 85 -0.44 -0.22 -12.46
N ASP A 86 0.12 0.97 -12.24
CA ASP A 86 -0.57 2.25 -12.41
C ASP A 86 -0.65 2.72 -13.89
N ASP A 87 0.21 2.20 -14.77
CA ASP A 87 0.27 2.57 -16.18
C ASP A 87 -0.62 1.64 -17.04
N ASP A 88 -1.93 1.88 -17.01
CA ASP A 88 -2.89 1.37 -18.00
C ASP A 88 -2.66 2.04 -19.38
N GLY A 89 -1.47 1.85 -19.97
CA GLY A 89 -1.22 2.19 -21.35
C GLY A 89 -2.17 1.39 -22.27
N PRO A 90 -2.70 1.98 -23.36
CA PRO A 90 -3.64 1.29 -24.24
C PRO A 90 -2.92 0.13 -24.92
N CYS A 91 -3.09 -1.07 -24.38
CA CYS A 91 -2.70 -2.28 -25.05
C CYS A 91 -3.65 -2.42 -26.25
N GLU A 92 -3.14 -2.15 -27.46
CA GLU A 92 -3.82 -2.49 -28.72
C GLU A 92 -4.00 -4.01 -28.78
N ARG A 93 -5.04 -4.50 -28.11
CA ARG A 93 -5.58 -5.83 -28.36
C ARG A 93 -6.35 -5.71 -29.66
N THR A 94 -5.81 -6.29 -30.72
CA THR A 94 -6.54 -6.64 -31.93
C THR A 94 -7.89 -7.21 -31.53
N GLN A 95 -8.97 -6.52 -31.91
CA GLN A 95 -10.35 -6.90 -31.64
C GLN A 95 -10.61 -8.28 -32.26
N GLY A 96 -10.64 -9.31 -31.42
CA GLY A 96 -11.41 -10.51 -31.69
C GLY A 96 -12.87 -10.19 -31.39
N GLU A 97 -13.74 -10.37 -32.38
CA GLU A 97 -15.19 -10.27 -32.24
C GLU A 97 -15.69 -11.35 -31.27
N ASP A 98 -15.77 -11.01 -29.98
CA ASP A 98 -16.44 -11.85 -28.99
C ASP A 98 -17.74 -11.18 -28.52
N VAL A 99 -18.82 -11.82 -28.97
CA VAL A 99 -20.20 -11.86 -28.48
C VAL A 99 -20.46 -11.08 -27.18
N GLU A 100 -21.37 -10.10 -27.28
CA GLU A 100 -21.98 -9.38 -26.17
C GLU A 100 -22.42 -10.34 -25.06
N SER A 101 -21.71 -10.31 -23.93
CA SER A 101 -22.19 -10.86 -22.66
C SER A 101 -22.82 -9.75 -21.82
N PRO A 102 -24.15 -9.74 -21.62
CA PRO A 102 -24.83 -8.74 -20.82
C PRO A 102 -24.81 -9.13 -19.35
N THR A 103 -23.66 -9.01 -18.65
CA THR A 103 -23.62 -9.02 -17.17
C THR A 103 -22.29 -8.49 -16.62
N GLY A 104 -21.94 -7.27 -16.97
CA GLY A 104 -20.90 -6.50 -16.28
C GLY A 104 -21.55 -5.30 -15.63
N ASN A 105 -21.77 -5.33 -14.31
CA ASN A 105 -22.21 -4.17 -13.54
C ASN A 105 -21.10 -3.10 -13.52
N GLN A 106 -20.91 -2.38 -14.63
CA GLN A 106 -20.26 -1.08 -14.61
C GLN A 106 -21.21 -0.13 -13.88
N TRP A 107 -20.87 0.18 -12.63
CA TRP A 107 -21.53 1.26 -11.91
C TRP A 107 -21.37 2.55 -12.73
N PRO A 108 -22.45 3.30 -13.00
CA PRO A 108 -22.33 4.55 -13.73
C PRO A 108 -21.44 5.51 -12.93
N SER A 109 -20.40 6.03 -13.58
CA SER A 109 -19.61 7.16 -13.10
C SER A 109 -20.56 8.24 -12.58
N PHE A 110 -20.62 8.44 -11.26
CA PHE A 110 -21.47 9.46 -10.67
C PHE A 110 -21.10 10.84 -11.25
N PRO A 111 -22.07 11.66 -11.68
CA PRO A 111 -21.78 13.01 -12.17
C PRO A 111 -21.00 13.80 -11.11
N GLU A 112 -20.05 14.63 -11.52
CA GLU A 112 -19.14 15.36 -10.63
C GLU A 112 -19.85 16.21 -9.56
N ARG A 113 -21.08 16.68 -9.85
CA ARG A 113 -21.96 17.37 -8.90
C ARG A 113 -22.47 16.47 -7.75
N TYR A 114 -22.69 15.17 -8.01
CA TYR A 114 -23.02 14.19 -6.98
C TYR A 114 -21.82 13.92 -6.06
N ASN A 115 -20.62 13.89 -6.63
CA ASN A 115 -19.38 13.66 -5.87
C ASN A 115 -19.08 14.83 -4.90
N ARG A 116 -19.28 16.08 -5.30
CA ARG A 116 -19.07 17.24 -4.41
C ARG A 116 -20.04 17.25 -3.21
N ARG A 117 -21.35 17.15 -3.46
CA ARG A 117 -22.36 17.12 -2.36
C ARG A 117 -22.12 15.96 -1.41
N PHE A 118 -21.69 14.82 -1.95
CA PHE A 118 -21.35 13.64 -1.18
C PHE A 118 -20.15 13.89 -0.26
N LYS A 119 -19.04 14.44 -0.79
CA LYS A 119 -17.85 14.79 0.00
C LYS A 119 -18.19 15.77 1.13
N ASP A 120 -19.01 16.79 0.85
CA ASP A 120 -19.45 17.79 1.85
C ASP A 120 -20.26 17.15 2.98
N SER A 121 -21.15 16.23 2.62
CA SER A 121 -21.98 15.49 3.56
C SER A 121 -21.13 14.58 4.45
N CYS A 122 -20.22 13.79 3.86
CA CYS A 122 -19.29 12.93 4.60
C CYS A 122 -18.39 13.75 5.55
N TYR A 123 -17.85 14.87 5.07
CA TYR A 123 -17.03 15.76 5.88
C TYR A 123 -17.80 16.32 7.08
N SER A 124 -18.98 16.88 6.83
CA SER A 124 -19.80 17.49 7.88
C SER A 124 -20.23 16.46 8.93
N GLN A 125 -20.49 15.22 8.51
CA GLN A 125 -20.86 14.13 9.41
C GLN A 125 -19.67 13.63 10.22
N LEU A 126 -18.50 13.46 9.60
CA LEU A 126 -17.27 13.12 10.32
C LEU A 126 -17.01 14.14 11.44
N VAL A 127 -17.08 15.43 11.10
CA VAL A 127 -16.92 16.53 12.07
C VAL A 127 -18.02 16.50 13.13
N GLY A 128 -19.27 16.29 12.72
CA GLY A 128 -20.41 16.20 13.64
C GLY A 128 -20.33 15.03 14.63
N ALA A 129 -19.69 13.93 14.24
CA ALA A 129 -19.40 12.78 15.10
C ALA A 129 -18.14 12.97 15.98
N GLY A 130 -17.57 14.18 16.01
CA GLY A 130 -16.32 14.48 16.75
C GLY A 130 -15.06 13.97 16.06
N GLY A 131 -15.17 13.42 14.85
CA GLY A 131 -14.06 13.04 14.01
C GLY A 131 -13.36 14.26 13.42
N ARG A 132 -12.12 14.06 12.96
CA ARG A 132 -11.31 15.10 12.33
C ARG A 132 -10.90 14.65 10.93
N PRO A 133 -11.27 15.40 9.89
CA PRO A 133 -10.84 15.12 8.53
C PRO A 133 -9.32 15.25 8.41
N ALA A 134 -8.67 14.31 7.72
CA ALA A 134 -7.23 14.39 7.43
C ALA A 134 -6.85 15.59 6.54
N MET A 135 -7.83 16.19 5.87
CA MET A 135 -7.65 17.32 4.97
C MET A 135 -8.91 18.19 4.98
N SER A 136 -8.74 19.49 4.72
CA SER A 136 -9.85 20.44 4.69
C SER A 136 -10.87 20.09 3.59
N LEU A 137 -12.11 20.52 3.76
CA LEU A 137 -13.15 20.35 2.76
C LEU A 137 -12.79 20.96 1.41
N GLU A 138 -12.18 22.14 1.40
CA GLU A 138 -11.72 22.81 0.18
C GLU A 138 -10.74 21.93 -0.60
N HIS A 139 -9.71 21.42 0.08
CA HIS A 139 -8.79 20.45 -0.54
C HIS A 139 -9.52 19.19 -1.07
N LEU A 140 -10.49 18.62 -0.36
CA LEU A 140 -11.24 17.44 -0.84
C LEU A 140 -12.06 17.72 -2.11
N GLN A 141 -12.62 18.93 -2.20
CA GLN A 141 -13.43 19.37 -3.33
C GLN A 141 -12.57 19.74 -4.55
N HIS A 142 -11.33 20.18 -4.31
CA HIS A 142 -10.41 20.66 -5.34
C HIS A 142 -9.32 19.68 -5.72
N THR A 143 -9.16 18.56 -5.01
CA THR A 143 -8.20 17.50 -5.39
C THR A 143 -8.64 16.91 -6.74
N PRO A 144 -7.90 17.18 -7.83
CA PRO A 144 -8.23 16.62 -9.14
C PRO A 144 -8.02 15.11 -9.08
N THR A 145 -8.77 14.38 -9.88
CA THR A 145 -8.62 12.94 -10.06
C THR A 145 -7.15 12.58 -10.30
N SER A 146 -6.50 11.99 -9.29
CA SER A 146 -5.26 11.21 -9.32
C SER A 146 -3.94 11.84 -9.87
N LYS A 147 -3.89 13.01 -10.55
CA LYS A 147 -2.65 13.38 -11.28
C LYS A 147 -1.96 14.71 -10.93
N GLU A 148 -2.56 15.65 -10.20
CA GLU A 148 -2.05 17.04 -10.22
C GLU A 148 -1.53 17.62 -8.88
N ALA A 149 -1.64 16.93 -7.75
CA ALA A 149 -1.20 17.48 -6.44
C ALA A 149 -0.47 16.45 -5.55
N PRO A 150 0.88 16.33 -5.65
CA PRO A 150 1.64 15.30 -4.95
C PRO A 150 1.57 15.42 -3.42
N ALA A 151 1.53 16.63 -2.86
CA ALA A 151 1.47 16.84 -1.40
C ALA A 151 0.12 16.44 -0.78
N SER A 152 -0.99 16.72 -1.47
CA SER A 152 -2.33 16.30 -1.05
C SER A 152 -2.51 14.78 -1.20
N GLN A 153 -1.88 14.19 -2.23
CA GLN A 153 -1.84 12.74 -2.39
C GLN A 153 -1.06 12.05 -1.28
N GLU A 154 0.06 12.60 -0.83
CA GLU A 154 0.86 11.96 0.23
C GLU A 154 0.07 11.85 1.54
N THR A 155 -0.67 12.90 1.91
CA THR A 155 -1.58 12.87 3.07
C THR A 155 -2.70 11.86 2.86
N LEU A 156 -3.31 11.83 1.67
CA LEU A 156 -4.42 10.93 1.34
C LEU A 156 -4.00 9.46 1.20
N ARG A 157 -2.77 9.18 0.78
CA ARG A 157 -2.24 7.81 0.60
C ARG A 157 -2.34 7.00 1.88
N ALA A 158 -2.14 7.62 3.03
CA ALA A 158 -2.34 6.97 4.32
C ALA A 158 -3.78 6.46 4.49
N TRP A 159 -4.77 7.06 3.83
CA TRP A 159 -6.21 6.81 4.00
C TRP A 159 -6.86 6.06 2.83
N LEU A 160 -6.13 5.79 1.74
CA LEU A 160 -6.62 5.06 0.58
C LEU A 160 -6.14 3.60 0.62
N ASP A 161 -7.06 2.64 0.52
CA ASP A 161 -6.73 1.21 0.65
C ASP A 161 -6.10 0.60 -0.61
N ASN A 162 -6.30 1.25 -1.77
CA ASN A 162 -5.76 0.82 -3.06
C ASN A 162 -5.30 2.06 -3.85
N THR A 163 -4.02 2.13 -4.19
CA THR A 163 -3.52 3.04 -5.25
C THR A 163 -3.84 2.50 -6.64
N ASP A 164 -3.89 1.17 -6.77
CA ASP A 164 -3.95 0.46 -8.06
C ASP A 164 -5.38 0.17 -8.53
N SER A 165 -6.40 0.48 -7.73
CA SER A 165 -7.79 0.35 -8.18
C SER A 165 -8.25 1.67 -8.79
N ALA A 166 -8.46 1.68 -10.11
CA ALA A 166 -9.09 2.79 -10.85
C ALA A 166 -10.49 3.14 -10.30
N ILE A 167 -11.07 2.23 -9.53
CA ILE A 167 -12.24 2.47 -8.71
C ILE A 167 -11.69 2.77 -7.31
N PRO A 168 -11.91 3.97 -6.74
CA PRO A 168 -11.70 4.16 -5.32
C PRO A 168 -12.57 3.09 -4.66
N ASP A 169 -11.95 2.03 -4.14
CA ASP A 169 -12.71 0.95 -3.51
C ASP A 169 -13.63 1.64 -2.52
N GLY A 170 -14.93 1.51 -2.79
CA GLY A 170 -16.00 2.40 -2.31
C GLY A 170 -16.22 2.37 -0.80
N ASP A 171 -15.28 1.76 -0.09
CA ASP A 171 -15.13 1.76 1.34
C ASP A 171 -13.97 2.70 1.72
N GLY A 172 -14.07 3.94 1.25
CA GLY A 172 -13.89 5.11 2.12
C GLY A 172 -14.90 5.06 3.28
N ASP A 173 -14.92 3.93 3.99
CA ASP A 173 -15.32 3.81 5.36
C ASP A 173 -14.31 4.69 6.09
N LEU A 174 -14.78 5.89 6.40
CA LEU A 174 -14.11 6.78 7.33
C LEU A 174 -13.70 5.90 8.51
N LEU A 175 -12.41 5.60 8.68
CA LEU A 175 -11.91 4.67 9.70
C LEU A 175 -12.40 4.97 11.11
N ALA A 176 -12.88 6.20 11.34
CA ALA A 176 -13.63 6.59 12.52
C ALA A 176 -14.86 5.69 12.78
N GLU A 177 -15.59 5.26 11.75
CA GLU A 177 -16.80 4.44 11.91
C GLU A 177 -16.48 3.00 12.31
N SER A 178 -15.57 2.33 11.60
CA SER A 178 -15.18 0.95 11.94
C SER A 178 -14.57 0.88 13.35
N PHE A 179 -13.79 1.90 13.73
CA PHE A 179 -13.27 2.10 15.07
C PHE A 179 -14.38 2.35 16.11
N GLN A 180 -15.20 3.39 15.93
CA GLN A 180 -16.19 3.79 16.93
C GLN A 180 -17.29 2.75 17.13
N GLN A 181 -17.62 1.97 16.10
CA GLN A 181 -18.79 1.08 16.11
C GLN A 181 -18.46 -0.37 16.39
N ASN A 182 -17.35 -0.88 15.85
CA ASN A 182 -16.97 -2.28 16.06
C ASN A 182 -15.89 -2.34 17.13
N TRP A 183 -14.74 -1.69 16.89
CA TRP A 183 -13.60 -1.83 17.78
C TRP A 183 -13.90 -1.43 19.23
N GLN A 184 -14.47 -0.24 19.46
CA GLN A 184 -14.74 0.24 20.82
C GLN A 184 -15.74 -0.66 21.57
N TRP A 185 -16.84 -1.08 20.92
CA TRP A 185 -17.88 -1.90 21.54
C TRP A 185 -17.47 -3.37 21.69
N ASP A 186 -16.78 -3.93 20.70
CA ASP A 186 -16.28 -5.30 20.70
C ASP A 186 -15.28 -5.49 21.86
N ASN A 187 -14.33 -4.56 22.02
CA ASN A 187 -13.33 -4.63 23.09
C ASN A 187 -13.88 -4.35 24.50
N ARG A 188 -15.11 -3.85 24.61
CA ARG A 188 -15.84 -3.72 25.88
C ARG A 188 -16.67 -4.96 26.24
N GLY A 189 -16.67 -5.99 25.38
CA GLY A 189 -17.49 -7.19 25.56
C GLY A 189 -19.00 -6.94 25.39
N LYS A 190 -19.38 -5.77 24.83
CA LYS A 190 -20.78 -5.38 24.60
C LYS A 190 -21.31 -5.85 23.25
N TYR A 191 -20.50 -6.57 22.48
CA TYR A 191 -20.88 -7.09 21.16
C TYR A 191 -22.04 -8.09 21.21
N ALA A 192 -22.15 -8.85 22.32
CA ALA A 192 -23.23 -9.80 22.56
C ALA A 192 -24.50 -9.14 23.11
N GLY A 193 -24.46 -7.83 23.40
CA GLY A 193 -25.58 -7.07 23.94
C GLY A 193 -26.30 -6.24 22.86
N ASP A 194 -27.52 -5.83 23.20
CA ASP A 194 -28.37 -5.01 22.31
C ASP A 194 -27.73 -3.66 21.97
N GLU A 195 -26.88 -3.11 22.85
CA GLU A 195 -26.21 -1.83 22.63
C GLU A 195 -25.25 -1.85 21.43
N GLY A 196 -24.41 -2.88 21.33
CA GLY A 196 -23.46 -3.05 20.22
C GLY A 196 -24.19 -3.26 18.90
N PHE A 197 -25.21 -4.12 18.90
CA PHE A 197 -26.04 -4.32 17.70
C PHE A 197 -26.81 -3.05 17.30
N THR A 198 -27.33 -2.28 18.26
CA THR A 198 -28.03 -1.01 17.98
C THR A 198 -27.09 0.00 17.32
N ALA A 199 -25.86 0.13 17.81
CA ALA A 199 -24.84 1.00 17.20
C ALA A 199 -24.47 0.54 15.79
N PHE A 200 -24.30 -0.77 15.60
CA PHE A 200 -24.04 -1.35 14.27
C PHE A 200 -25.20 -1.13 13.29
N LEU A 201 -26.45 -1.36 13.73
CA LEU A 201 -27.64 -1.17 12.91
C LEU A 201 -27.82 0.30 12.51
N ALA A 202 -27.55 1.23 13.43
CA ALA A 202 -27.56 2.66 13.12
C ALA A 202 -26.51 3.02 12.05
N SER A 203 -25.33 2.40 12.10
CA SER A 203 -24.30 2.55 11.07
C SER A 203 -24.69 1.96 9.72
N GLN A 204 -25.23 0.75 9.71
CA GLN A 204 -25.69 0.11 8.46
C GLN A 204 -26.79 0.95 7.81
N ARG A 205 -27.77 1.42 8.59
CA ARG A 205 -28.79 2.38 8.14
C ARG A 205 -28.18 3.62 7.53
N TRP A 206 -27.13 4.15 8.15
CA TRP A 206 -26.41 5.29 7.62
C TRP A 206 -25.71 4.98 6.29
N ARG A 207 -25.00 3.84 6.18
CA ARG A 207 -24.32 3.40 4.94
C ARG A 207 -25.31 3.18 3.80
N TRP A 208 -26.47 2.61 4.08
CA TRP A 208 -27.51 2.38 3.08
C TRP A 208 -28.08 3.70 2.55
N ARG A 209 -28.39 4.66 3.44
CA ARG A 209 -28.77 6.03 3.03
C ARG A 209 -27.67 6.68 2.19
N ARG A 210 -26.40 6.47 2.56
CA ARG A 210 -25.23 7.02 1.84
C ARG A 210 -25.08 6.45 0.43
N ARG A 211 -25.32 5.16 0.21
CA ARG A 211 -25.19 4.51 -1.12
C ARG A 211 -26.35 4.80 -2.07
N GLY A 212 -27.25 5.72 -1.72
CA GLY A 212 -28.42 6.04 -2.54
C GLY A 212 -29.49 4.95 -2.52
N GLY A 213 -29.45 4.06 -1.53
CA GLY A 213 -30.62 3.27 -1.19
C GLY A 213 -31.75 4.24 -0.91
N PHE A 214 -32.82 4.16 -1.71
CA PHE A 214 -34.00 5.01 -1.56
C PHE A 214 -34.50 4.99 -0.11
N ASN A 215 -35.31 5.97 0.27
CA ASN A 215 -36.16 5.94 1.47
C ASN A 215 -37.18 4.78 1.38
N LEU A 216 -36.70 3.54 1.21
CA LEU A 216 -37.47 2.35 1.45
C LEU A 216 -37.72 2.36 2.96
N GLU A 217 -38.99 2.42 3.32
CA GLU A 217 -39.43 2.08 4.66
C GLU A 217 -38.70 0.79 5.05
N PHE A 218 -37.95 0.86 6.15
CA PHE A 218 -37.03 -0.17 6.59
C PHE A 218 -37.75 -1.51 6.62
N ASP A 219 -37.47 -2.38 5.65
CA ASP A 219 -38.07 -3.71 5.62
C ASP A 219 -37.53 -4.48 6.84
N PRO A 220 -38.39 -5.08 7.69
CA PRO A 220 -37.95 -6.01 8.73
C PRO A 220 -36.94 -7.06 8.24
N SER A 221 -36.91 -7.38 6.94
CA SER A 221 -35.89 -8.23 6.31
C SER A 221 -34.48 -7.63 6.39
N GLU A 222 -34.31 -6.30 6.29
CA GLU A 222 -33.01 -5.62 6.38
C GLU A 222 -32.41 -5.68 7.79
N GLU A 223 -33.25 -5.57 8.84
CA GLU A 223 -32.79 -5.73 10.22
C GLU A 223 -32.26 -7.13 10.46
N LYS A 224 -32.97 -8.13 9.92
CA LYS A 224 -32.56 -9.52 10.00
C LYS A 224 -31.23 -9.74 9.30
N THR A 225 -31.04 -9.22 8.09
CA THR A 225 -29.77 -9.30 7.37
C THR A 225 -28.64 -8.57 8.10
N ALA A 226 -28.92 -7.39 8.69
CA ALA A 226 -27.95 -6.70 9.53
C ALA A 226 -27.57 -7.55 10.75
N LYS A 227 -28.54 -8.20 11.40
CA LYS A 227 -28.29 -9.07 12.55
C LYS A 227 -27.45 -10.29 12.17
N GLU A 228 -27.78 -10.97 11.07
CA GLU A 228 -26.99 -12.09 10.56
C GLU A 228 -25.56 -11.65 10.23
N THR A 229 -25.40 -10.50 9.58
CA THR A 229 -24.09 -9.90 9.29
C THR A 229 -23.33 -9.58 10.58
N TRP A 230 -24.01 -9.00 11.57
CA TRP A 230 -23.43 -8.69 12.86
C TRP A 230 -22.97 -9.94 13.59
N GLU A 231 -23.76 -11.02 13.59
CA GLU A 231 -23.42 -12.28 14.26
C GLU A 231 -22.28 -13.03 13.57
N GLN A 232 -22.20 -12.96 12.23
CA GLN A 232 -21.17 -13.66 11.45
C GLN A 232 -19.85 -12.90 11.31
N LYS A 233 -19.86 -11.57 11.52
CA LYS A 233 -18.68 -10.73 11.29
C LYS A 233 -17.51 -11.17 12.18
N GLU A 234 -16.36 -11.40 11.56
CA GLU A 234 -15.15 -11.71 12.32
C GLU A 234 -14.80 -10.55 13.25
N ARG A 235 -14.53 -10.86 14.51
CA ARG A 235 -14.21 -9.86 15.53
C ARG A 235 -12.71 -9.74 15.69
N HIS A 236 -12.25 -8.53 15.43
CA HIS A 236 -10.87 -8.15 15.63
C HIS A 236 -10.76 -7.48 17.00
N LEU A 237 -10.43 -8.27 18.00
CA LEU A 237 -10.33 -7.84 19.38
C LEU A 237 -8.85 -7.64 19.76
N GLU A 238 -8.60 -6.69 20.66
CA GLU A 238 -7.30 -6.50 21.31
C GLU A 238 -6.93 -7.71 22.19
N LEU A 239 -7.94 -8.39 22.75
CA LEU A 239 -7.86 -9.56 23.63
C LEU A 239 -8.88 -10.64 23.20
N SER A 240 -9.17 -11.64 24.03
CA SER A 240 -10.21 -12.64 23.70
C SER A 240 -11.65 -12.15 23.86
N GLY A 241 -11.84 -10.93 24.41
CA GLY A 241 -13.14 -10.30 24.64
C GLY A 241 -13.83 -10.74 25.94
N ARG A 242 -13.19 -11.62 26.72
CA ARG A 242 -13.74 -12.18 27.97
C ARG A 242 -13.17 -11.52 29.23
N GLU A 243 -12.09 -10.78 29.08
CA GLU A 243 -11.30 -10.22 30.17
C GLU A 243 -11.84 -8.87 30.68
N GLY A 244 -12.82 -8.30 29.97
CA GLY A 244 -13.50 -7.07 30.33
C GLY A 244 -12.69 -5.79 30.10
N LEU A 245 -13.33 -4.65 30.41
CA LEU A 245 -12.80 -3.30 30.14
C LEU A 245 -11.44 -3.03 30.80
N ALA A 246 -11.23 -3.52 32.03
CA ALA A 246 -9.98 -3.29 32.75
C ALA A 246 -8.77 -3.94 32.03
N ALA A 247 -8.94 -5.17 31.56
CA ALA A 247 -7.91 -5.87 30.79
C ALA A 247 -7.68 -5.21 29.43
N TYR A 248 -8.75 -4.82 28.74
CA TYR A 248 -8.67 -4.05 27.49
C TYR A 248 -7.88 -2.76 27.67
N GLY A 249 -8.21 -1.94 28.67
CA GLY A 249 -7.49 -0.70 28.96
C GLY A 249 -6.00 -0.93 29.26
N GLN A 250 -5.65 -2.03 29.93
CA GLN A 250 -4.24 -2.40 30.15
C GLN A 250 -3.54 -2.88 28.87
N ALA A 251 -4.25 -3.56 27.97
CA ALA A 251 -3.69 -3.96 26.68
C ALA A 251 -3.40 -2.73 25.79
N VAL A 252 -4.35 -1.80 25.70
CA VAL A 252 -4.15 -0.51 24.98
C VAL A 252 -2.98 0.26 25.57
N LYS A 253 -2.86 0.35 26.91
CA LYS A 253 -1.70 1.00 27.56
C LYS A 253 -0.37 0.34 27.21
N ARG A 254 -0.30 -1.00 27.22
CA ARG A 254 0.92 -1.73 26.86
C ARG A 254 1.32 -1.49 25.41
N ARG A 255 0.35 -1.49 24.49
CA ARG A 255 0.59 -1.22 23.06
C ARG A 255 1.04 0.23 22.83
N LEU A 256 0.35 1.19 23.42
CA LEU A 256 0.76 2.59 23.34
C LEU A 256 2.17 2.79 23.90
N ALA A 257 2.51 2.13 25.01
CA ALA A 257 3.85 2.20 25.60
C ALA A 257 4.94 1.56 24.71
N SER A 258 4.65 0.44 24.01
CA SER A 258 5.61 -0.13 23.04
C SER A 258 5.87 0.80 21.85
N HIS A 259 4.91 1.67 21.56
CA HIS A 259 4.99 2.76 20.58
C HIS A 259 5.36 4.12 21.21
N GLN A 260 5.93 4.12 22.42
CA GLN A 260 6.47 5.30 23.13
C GLN A 260 5.44 6.38 23.50
N PHE A 261 4.15 6.05 23.44
CA PHE A 261 3.10 6.91 23.96
C PHE A 261 2.84 6.60 25.45
N THR A 262 3.20 7.53 26.33
CA THR A 262 3.15 7.33 27.80
C THR A 262 2.18 8.26 28.53
N GLN A 263 1.40 9.08 27.81
CA GLN A 263 0.45 9.99 28.46
C GLN A 263 -0.66 9.19 29.16
N PRO A 264 -1.06 9.58 30.39
CA PRO A 264 -2.06 8.85 31.15
C PRO A 264 -3.47 9.08 30.59
N PHE A 265 -4.26 8.00 30.51
CA PHE A 265 -5.66 8.04 30.10
C PHE A 265 -6.46 6.93 30.81
N GLN A 266 -7.79 7.08 30.79
CA GLN A 266 -8.73 6.11 31.33
C GLN A 266 -9.93 5.97 30.39
N LEU A 267 -10.14 4.76 29.87
CA LEU A 267 -11.26 4.47 28.98
C LEU A 267 -12.58 4.49 29.75
N ALA A 268 -13.61 5.08 29.14
CA ALA A 268 -14.97 5.03 29.66
C ALA A 268 -15.63 3.69 29.32
N GLU A 269 -16.50 3.19 30.23
CA GLU A 269 -17.26 1.97 29.98
C GLU A 269 -18.19 2.11 28.78
N ASP A 270 -18.88 3.24 28.67
CA ASP A 270 -19.65 3.61 27.49
C ASP A 270 -18.80 4.52 26.59
N PRO A 271 -18.47 4.11 25.35
CA PRO A 271 -17.72 4.95 24.40
C PRO A 271 -18.34 6.33 24.19
N ARG A 272 -19.66 6.47 24.33
CA ARG A 272 -20.39 7.74 24.14
C ARG A 272 -20.13 8.75 25.26
N GLN A 273 -19.66 8.28 26.41
CA GLN A 273 -19.31 9.12 27.56
C GLN A 273 -17.82 9.48 27.60
N GLN A 274 -17.04 8.93 26.66
CA GLN A 274 -15.61 9.17 26.60
C GLN A 274 -15.32 10.58 26.06
N ASP A 275 -14.40 11.29 26.69
CA ASP A 275 -14.00 12.62 26.22
C ASP A 275 -13.28 12.53 24.86
N PRO A 276 -13.27 13.61 24.07
CA PRO A 276 -12.64 13.62 22.77
C PRO A 276 -11.17 13.19 22.81
N TRP A 277 -10.39 13.72 23.77
CA TRP A 277 -8.96 13.40 23.86
C TRP A 277 -8.73 11.91 24.13
N THR A 278 -9.44 11.33 25.10
CA THR A 278 -9.34 9.89 25.39
C THR A 278 -9.80 9.03 24.21
N THR A 279 -10.80 9.49 23.45
CA THR A 279 -11.25 8.81 22.23
C THR A 279 -10.17 8.78 21.15
N TRP A 280 -9.44 9.87 20.98
CA TRP A 280 -8.29 9.94 20.07
C TRP A 280 -7.12 9.07 20.54
N VAL A 281 -6.89 8.96 21.86
CA VAL A 281 -5.89 8.04 22.43
C VAL A 281 -6.28 6.58 22.19
N GLU A 282 -7.55 6.22 22.38
CA GLU A 282 -8.05 4.88 22.06
C GLU A 282 -7.93 4.59 20.56
N TYR A 283 -8.21 5.59 19.70
CA TYR A 283 -8.03 5.47 18.25
C TYR A 283 -6.58 5.26 17.86
N LEU A 284 -5.64 5.98 18.49
CA LEU A 284 -4.20 5.74 18.30
C LEU A 284 -3.83 4.28 18.66
N GLY A 285 -4.39 3.77 19.76
CA GLY A 285 -4.23 2.36 20.14
C GLY A 285 -4.72 1.39 19.07
N TYR A 286 -5.88 1.67 18.47
CA TYR A 286 -6.40 0.90 17.33
C TYR A 286 -5.50 0.99 16.08
N VAL A 287 -4.99 2.17 15.74
CA VAL A 287 -4.08 2.36 14.60
C VAL A 287 -2.80 1.55 14.79
N TYR A 288 -2.19 1.59 15.97
CA TYR A 288 -1.04 0.74 16.27
C TYR A 288 -1.38 -0.74 16.27
N TRP A 289 -2.58 -1.13 16.69
CA TRP A 289 -3.02 -2.52 16.57
C TRP A 289 -3.06 -2.97 15.10
N CYS A 290 -3.59 -2.12 14.23
CA CYS A 290 -3.60 -2.39 12.80
C CYS A 290 -2.18 -2.44 12.21
N GLU A 291 -1.28 -1.55 12.63
CA GLU A 291 0.13 -1.54 12.21
C GLU A 291 0.84 -2.82 12.62
N ASP A 292 0.78 -3.19 13.90
CA ASP A 292 1.41 -4.39 14.44
C ASP A 292 0.90 -5.66 13.73
N ARG A 293 -0.41 -5.72 13.45
CA ARG A 293 -1.01 -6.83 12.69
C ARG A 293 -0.52 -6.85 11.25
N ALA A 294 -0.53 -5.71 10.55
CA ALA A 294 -0.06 -5.62 9.18
C ALA A 294 1.42 -5.99 9.07
N GLN A 295 2.24 -5.62 10.06
CA GLN A 295 3.64 -5.99 10.12
C GLN A 295 3.82 -7.50 10.32
N ALA A 296 3.04 -8.11 11.22
CA ALA A 296 3.07 -9.57 11.42
C ALA A 296 2.65 -10.33 10.14
N GLU A 297 1.59 -9.87 9.46
CA GLU A 297 1.13 -10.44 8.18
C GLU A 297 2.17 -10.26 7.07
N MET A 298 2.82 -9.10 6.99
CA MET A 298 3.91 -8.84 6.05
C MET A 298 5.07 -9.81 6.26
N GLN A 299 5.52 -9.98 7.51
CA GLN A 299 6.60 -10.90 7.88
C GLN A 299 6.23 -12.35 7.57
N ALA A 300 4.98 -12.75 7.77
CA ALA A 300 4.52 -14.10 7.43
C ALA A 300 4.56 -14.38 5.92
N GLU A 301 4.35 -13.37 5.07
CA GLU A 301 4.37 -13.50 3.61
C GLU A 301 5.77 -13.30 2.99
N GLU A 302 6.74 -12.82 3.76
CA GLU A 302 8.11 -12.55 3.32
C GLU A 302 8.80 -13.77 2.66
N PRO A 303 8.72 -15.01 3.20
CA PRO A 303 9.35 -16.17 2.56
C PRO A 303 8.78 -16.44 1.15
N ARG A 304 7.48 -16.22 0.95
CA ARG A 304 6.82 -16.40 -0.34
C ARG A 304 7.25 -15.33 -1.34
N PHE A 305 7.37 -14.08 -0.89
CA PHE A 305 7.91 -12.99 -1.69
C PHE A 305 9.35 -13.27 -2.14
N LEU A 306 10.23 -13.65 -1.20
CA LEU A 306 11.62 -13.99 -1.50
C LEU A 306 11.74 -15.17 -2.47
N GLN A 307 10.85 -16.17 -2.35
CA GLN A 307 10.81 -17.28 -3.32
C GLN A 307 10.37 -16.82 -4.70
N ALA A 308 9.35 -15.97 -4.81
CA ALA A 308 8.92 -15.41 -6.08
C ALA A 308 10.05 -14.59 -6.74
N LEU A 309 10.83 -13.85 -5.94
CA LEU A 309 11.99 -13.09 -6.42
C LEU A 309 13.08 -14.00 -6.97
N LYS A 310 13.40 -15.09 -6.26
CA LYS A 310 14.36 -16.11 -6.74
C LYS A 310 13.89 -16.75 -8.05
N ASP A 311 12.60 -17.06 -8.17
CA ASP A 311 12.03 -17.62 -9.40
C ASP A 311 12.14 -16.63 -10.58
N ALA A 312 11.83 -15.35 -10.35
CA ALA A 312 11.97 -14.30 -11.35
C ALA A 312 13.43 -14.09 -11.79
N GLN A 313 14.38 -14.12 -10.84
CA GLN A 313 15.81 -14.05 -11.14
C GLN A 313 16.29 -15.26 -11.96
N ARG A 314 15.84 -16.48 -11.62
CA ARG A 314 16.14 -17.69 -12.40
C ARG A 314 15.63 -17.57 -13.83
N PHE A 315 14.39 -17.10 -14.00
CA PHE A 315 13.83 -16.88 -15.33
C PHE A 315 14.60 -15.82 -16.12
N ARG A 316 14.98 -14.71 -15.48
CA ARG A 316 15.85 -13.68 -16.09
C ARG A 316 17.15 -14.27 -16.60
N LYS A 317 17.82 -15.14 -15.82
CA LYS A 317 19.05 -15.82 -16.25
C LYS A 317 18.83 -16.73 -17.46
N VAL A 318 17.73 -17.49 -17.49
CA VAL A 318 17.35 -18.33 -18.64
C VAL A 318 17.09 -17.48 -19.88
N LEU A 319 16.33 -16.39 -19.74
CA LEU A 319 16.00 -15.47 -20.83
C LEU A 319 17.27 -14.84 -21.42
N LEU A 320 18.17 -14.33 -20.56
CA LEU A 320 19.45 -13.76 -20.99
C LEU A 320 20.31 -14.80 -21.71
N SER A 321 20.42 -16.01 -21.14
CA SER A 321 21.13 -17.12 -21.77
C SER A 321 20.56 -17.43 -23.17
N ALA A 322 19.24 -17.48 -23.33
CA ALA A 322 18.62 -17.75 -24.63
C ALA A 322 18.90 -16.64 -25.66
N ILE A 323 18.88 -15.37 -25.23
CA ILE A 323 19.20 -14.20 -26.06
C ILE A 323 20.65 -14.29 -26.55
N PHE A 324 21.61 -14.54 -25.65
CA PHE A 324 23.03 -14.59 -26.00
C PHE A 324 23.40 -15.81 -26.84
N LYS A 325 22.74 -16.96 -26.63
CA LYS A 325 23.00 -18.20 -27.37
C LYS A 325 22.38 -18.22 -28.78
N THR A 326 21.63 -17.17 -29.15
CA THR A 326 20.94 -17.09 -30.45
C THR A 326 20.00 -18.27 -30.72
N THR A 327 19.57 -18.96 -29.66
CA THR A 327 18.49 -19.95 -29.67
C THR A 327 17.14 -19.23 -29.76
N MET A 328 16.07 -19.93 -30.16
CA MET A 328 14.72 -19.34 -30.11
C MET A 328 14.48 -18.70 -28.74
N VAL A 329 14.34 -17.38 -28.73
CA VAL A 329 14.00 -16.62 -27.52
C VAL A 329 12.61 -17.09 -27.08
N PRO A 330 12.37 -17.31 -25.78
CA PRO A 330 11.01 -17.52 -25.28
C PRO A 330 10.09 -16.45 -25.88
N GLY A 331 8.95 -16.87 -26.45
CA GLY A 331 8.01 -15.92 -27.04
C GLY A 331 7.62 -14.83 -26.05
N VAL A 332 7.22 -13.65 -26.54
CA VAL A 332 6.75 -12.53 -25.73
C VAL A 332 5.72 -13.00 -24.68
N ASP A 333 4.86 -13.95 -25.07
CA ASP A 333 3.86 -14.60 -24.22
C ASP A 333 4.45 -15.31 -22.98
N THR A 334 5.61 -15.96 -23.12
CA THR A 334 6.25 -16.67 -22.01
C THR A 334 6.82 -15.71 -20.97
N SER A 335 7.42 -14.60 -21.44
CA SER A 335 7.95 -13.56 -20.57
C SER A 335 6.83 -12.82 -19.84
N TYR A 336 5.76 -12.49 -20.55
CA TYR A 336 4.56 -11.89 -19.98
C TYR A 336 3.91 -12.78 -18.91
N LEU A 337 3.77 -14.08 -19.18
CA LEU A 337 3.25 -15.04 -18.21
C LEU A 337 4.08 -15.10 -16.92
N HIS A 338 5.40 -15.03 -17.02
CA HIS A 338 6.29 -15.05 -15.85
C HIS A 338 6.20 -13.75 -15.04
N MET A 339 6.08 -12.59 -15.70
CA MET A 339 5.85 -11.32 -15.03
C MET A 339 4.52 -11.29 -14.30
N ASN A 340 3.42 -11.70 -14.94
CA ASN A 340 2.11 -11.77 -14.27
C ASN A 340 2.11 -12.72 -13.08
N LYS A 341 2.75 -13.89 -13.23
CA LYS A 341 2.89 -14.84 -12.14
C LYS A 341 3.71 -14.27 -10.98
N PHE A 342 4.73 -13.46 -11.26
CA PHE A 342 5.48 -12.75 -10.23
C PHE A 342 4.62 -11.69 -9.53
N ILE A 343 3.91 -10.85 -10.30
CA ILE A 343 3.00 -9.82 -9.80
C ILE A 343 1.94 -10.42 -8.87
N GLU A 344 1.28 -11.50 -9.32
CA GLU A 344 0.25 -12.21 -8.56
C GLU A 344 0.82 -12.81 -7.26
N ARG A 345 1.98 -13.48 -7.35
CA ARG A 345 2.61 -14.11 -6.17
C ARG A 345 3.11 -13.11 -5.13
N THR A 346 3.43 -11.90 -5.53
CA THR A 346 3.95 -10.84 -4.64
C THR A 346 2.89 -9.84 -4.20
N GLN A 347 1.69 -9.88 -4.79
CA GLN A 347 0.61 -8.92 -4.52
C GLN A 347 0.25 -8.84 -3.03
N ILE A 348 0.13 -9.99 -2.36
CA ILE A 348 -0.23 -10.02 -0.93
C ILE A 348 0.84 -9.30 -0.10
N PHE A 349 2.11 -9.66 -0.28
CA PHE A 349 3.22 -9.03 0.44
C PHE A 349 3.26 -7.51 0.20
N ARG A 350 3.17 -7.07 -1.06
CA ARG A 350 3.14 -5.63 -1.42
C ARG A 350 1.98 -4.89 -0.74
N ARG A 351 0.78 -5.49 -0.72
CA ARG A 351 -0.38 -4.93 -0.01
C ARG A 351 -0.12 -4.80 1.50
N ARG A 352 0.57 -5.75 2.13
CA ARG A 352 0.92 -5.68 3.56
C ARG A 352 1.97 -4.62 3.85
N VAL A 353 3.00 -4.48 3.00
CA VAL A 353 3.99 -3.40 3.08
C VAL A 353 3.29 -2.03 3.00
N ALA A 354 2.40 -1.86 2.02
CA ALA A 354 1.63 -0.63 1.88
C ALA A 354 0.76 -0.37 3.12
N ALA A 355 0.10 -1.40 3.66
CA ALA A 355 -0.71 -1.26 4.88
C ALA A 355 0.12 -0.80 6.10
N VAL A 356 1.31 -1.38 6.32
CA VAL A 356 2.23 -0.94 7.39
C VAL A 356 2.55 0.54 7.25
N HIS A 357 2.97 0.97 6.05
CA HIS A 357 3.28 2.37 5.79
C HIS A 357 2.06 3.28 6.06
N ARG A 358 0.86 2.88 5.60
CA ARG A 358 -0.37 3.64 5.83
C ARG A 358 -0.67 3.82 7.30
N PHE A 359 -0.61 2.75 8.10
CA PHE A 359 -0.90 2.85 9.54
C PHE A 359 0.15 3.68 10.29
N ALA A 360 1.42 3.57 9.92
CA ALA A 360 2.47 4.42 10.47
C ALA A 360 2.22 5.92 10.19
N GLU A 361 1.84 6.27 8.96
CA GLU A 361 1.47 7.66 8.62
C GLU A 361 0.20 8.13 9.33
N ARG A 362 -0.81 7.26 9.48
CA ARG A 362 -2.00 7.57 10.29
C ARG A 362 -1.63 7.82 11.74
N ALA A 363 -0.75 7.01 12.34
CA ALA A 363 -0.32 7.19 13.72
C ALA A 363 0.36 8.55 13.92
N LYS A 364 1.26 8.95 13.01
CA LYS A 364 1.87 10.29 13.01
C LYS A 364 0.82 11.39 12.95
N TRP A 365 -0.15 11.27 12.06
CA TRP A 365 -1.23 12.24 11.94
C TRP A 365 -2.08 12.33 13.22
N VAL A 366 -2.46 11.19 13.81
CA VAL A 366 -3.21 11.15 15.09
C VAL A 366 -2.43 11.81 16.22
N LEU A 367 -1.12 11.59 16.32
CA LEU A 367 -0.26 12.26 17.31
C LEU A 367 -0.25 13.78 17.13
N GLY A 368 -0.27 14.26 15.89
CA GLY A 368 -0.44 15.67 15.57
C GLY A 368 -1.77 16.22 16.11
N GLU A 369 -2.88 15.54 15.84
CA GLU A 369 -4.21 15.93 16.32
C GLU A 369 -4.33 15.90 17.84
N LEU A 370 -3.76 14.88 18.50
CA LEU A 370 -3.74 14.79 19.97
C LEU A 370 -3.06 16.01 20.60
N SER A 371 -1.99 16.51 19.99
CA SER A 371 -1.28 17.70 20.46
C SER A 371 -2.17 18.95 20.36
N LEU A 372 -2.91 19.10 19.25
CA LEU A 372 -3.84 20.22 19.05
C LEU A 372 -5.03 20.20 20.02
N ILE A 373 -5.49 19.00 20.40
CA ILE A 373 -6.59 18.85 21.37
C ILE A 373 -6.12 19.24 22.78
N ASP A 374 -4.88 18.89 23.15
CA ASP A 374 -4.32 19.21 24.47
C ASP A 374 -4.08 20.73 24.66
N ASP A 375 -3.73 21.43 23.58
CA ASP A 375 -3.52 22.88 23.58
C ASP A 375 -4.83 23.71 23.63
N ALA A 376 -5.99 23.08 23.41
CA ALA A 376 -7.27 23.78 23.37
C ALA A 376 -7.61 24.37 24.76
N PRO A 377 -7.96 25.68 24.84
CA PRO A 377 -8.09 26.41 26.11
C PRO A 377 -9.20 25.89 27.05
N SER A 378 -10.11 25.04 26.58
CA SER A 378 -11.18 24.43 27.39
C SER A 378 -10.74 23.20 28.20
N ALA A 379 -9.55 22.63 27.96
CA ALA A 379 -9.09 21.40 28.64
C ALA A 379 -8.32 21.66 29.96
N LYS A 380 -7.99 22.91 30.28
CA LYS A 380 -7.06 23.25 31.37
C LYS A 380 -7.67 23.30 32.78
N THR A 381 -8.95 23.03 32.96
CA THR A 381 -9.58 23.22 34.27
C THR A 381 -9.52 22.04 35.24
N ASN A 382 -8.98 20.85 34.89
CA ASN A 382 -8.80 19.77 35.87
C ASN A 382 -7.87 18.62 35.41
N ARG A 383 -6.57 18.87 35.18
CA ARG A 383 -5.59 17.77 35.09
C ARG A 383 -4.33 18.06 35.94
N PRO A 384 -3.99 17.20 36.91
CA PRO A 384 -2.70 17.25 37.59
C PRO A 384 -1.61 16.64 36.71
N GLY A 385 -0.61 17.44 36.35
CA GLY A 385 0.69 16.98 35.82
C GLY A 385 0.80 16.96 34.30
N ALA A 386 1.02 18.12 33.68
CA ALA A 386 1.48 18.20 32.29
C ALA A 386 3.01 18.01 32.24
N ILE A 387 3.47 16.89 31.67
CA ILE A 387 4.87 16.68 31.29
C ILE A 387 4.97 16.75 29.76
N ARG A 388 5.98 17.51 29.33
CA ARG A 388 6.32 17.89 27.96
C ARG A 388 6.59 16.65 27.08
N VAL A 389 5.94 16.57 25.92
CA VAL A 389 6.25 15.60 24.86
C VAL A 389 7.65 15.89 24.33
N GLN A 390 8.60 14.99 24.57
CA GLN A 390 9.87 14.98 23.84
C GLN A 390 9.69 14.11 22.59
N THR A 391 9.61 14.75 21.43
CA THR A 391 9.79 14.11 20.14
C THR A 391 11.26 13.75 19.99
N ALA A 392 11.64 12.56 20.49
CA ALA A 392 12.91 11.95 20.17
C ALA A 392 12.83 11.41 18.73
N ALA A 393 13.56 12.06 17.81
CA ALA A 393 13.74 11.59 16.45
C ALA A 393 14.35 10.17 16.48
N ARG A 394 13.57 9.18 16.04
CA ARG A 394 13.99 7.78 15.99
C ARG A 394 14.81 7.54 14.72
N ARG A 395 16.10 7.25 14.89
CA ARG A 395 17.02 6.78 13.84
C ARG A 395 17.16 5.26 13.77
N GLU A 396 16.41 4.48 14.56
CA GLU A 396 16.65 3.03 14.71
C GLU A 396 15.59 2.12 14.06
N GLY A 397 14.69 2.65 13.25
CA GLY A 397 13.77 1.83 12.43
C GLY A 397 14.27 1.52 11.02
N ARG A 398 15.32 2.21 10.54
CA ARG A 398 15.86 2.02 9.19
C ARG A 398 16.85 0.86 9.07
N GLU A 399 17.47 0.43 10.17
CA GLU A 399 18.54 -0.59 10.10
C GLU A 399 18.03 -2.01 9.83
N ALA A 400 16.76 -2.33 10.14
CA ALA A 400 16.18 -3.63 9.78
C ALA A 400 15.85 -3.75 8.28
N MET A 401 15.61 -2.64 7.58
CA MET A 401 15.37 -2.63 6.14
C MET A 401 16.67 -2.55 5.33
N THR A 402 17.72 -1.92 5.90
CA THR A 402 19.04 -1.83 5.26
C THR A 402 19.88 -3.11 5.44
N MET A 403 19.67 -3.90 6.50
CA MET A 403 20.44 -5.14 6.73
C MET A 403 19.94 -6.37 5.94
N LEU A 404 18.82 -6.27 5.21
CA LEU A 404 18.35 -7.34 4.30
C LEU A 404 18.90 -7.23 2.87
N PHE A 405 19.63 -6.16 2.55
CA PHE A 405 20.12 -5.87 1.19
C PHE A 405 21.60 -5.43 1.14
N SER A 406 22.46 -6.11 1.89
CA SER A 406 23.92 -6.11 1.65
C SER A 406 24.40 -7.46 1.17
#